data_AF-A0A949V7J7-F1
#
_entry.id   AF-A0A949V7J7-F1
#
_cell.length_a   1.000
_cell.length_b   1.000
_cell.length_c   1.000
_cell.angle_alpha   90.00
_cell.angle_beta   90.00
_cell.angle_gamma   90.00
#
_symmetry.space_group_name_H-M   'P 1'
#
loop_
_entity.id
_entity.type
_entity.pdbx_description
1 polymer ?
#
loop_
_entity_poly.entity_id
_entity_poly.type
_entity_poly.pdbx_seq_one_letter_code
_entity_poly.pdbx_strand_id
1 'polypeptide(L)'
;MTIDFNGTPVVTPASHEGFVDFFFDTNSDTVPDQISFTETDNGVTYTATAKLIGWTNLSSTNLNTVTGETLTSTDPLGFFTGSGSNLMTLAMPSYFMGSSANQDIEFSTNITINTFSPADGATGVAVGSDIVLTFNEAIQAGIGNIVITNGTDTRTIAIADSTQVTINGNTLTINPTTDLTNGLHYFVTFSDDSIKDMAGNSYAGNESYGFTMSDFPSPPTFFHRISGSVTFWKTGAAIPDVTSTLVSSIVASESMATGADGLYQHINMADGTYALTNDKVSGTAEGNAIKANDALAALKIAVGMNPNADGSSVSPYQYLAADVNKDGQVKAADALNILKMAVKIITAPEKEWLFVPESVGSETMSRTNVVWPDNPIPVILDVDQELHIIGIVKGDVNGSWV
;
A
#
# COMPACT_ATOMS: atom_id res chain seq x y z
N MET A 1 -55.35 -20.81 -13.10
CA MET A 1 -54.43 -21.49 -14.03
C MET A 1 -54.85 -22.95 -14.06
N THR A 2 -55.22 -23.49 -15.22
CA THR A 2 -55.62 -24.90 -15.36
C THR A 2 -54.34 -25.73 -15.41
N ILE A 3 -54.17 -26.68 -14.48
CA ILE A 3 -53.02 -27.60 -14.45
C ILE A 3 -53.46 -28.89 -15.16
N ASP A 4 -52.74 -29.25 -16.22
CA ASP A 4 -52.89 -30.51 -16.95
C ASP A 4 -51.91 -31.53 -16.34
N PHE A 5 -52.42 -32.74 -16.06
CA PHE A 5 -51.61 -33.83 -15.52
C PHE A 5 -50.62 -34.29 -16.59
N ASN A 6 -49.31 -34.16 -16.30
CA ASN A 6 -48.11 -34.52 -17.10
C ASN A 6 -47.29 -33.36 -17.72
N GLY A 7 -47.48 -32.11 -17.30
CA GLY A 7 -46.60 -31.00 -17.69
C GLY A 7 -45.89 -30.37 -16.51
N THR A 8 -44.55 -30.49 -16.45
CA THR A 8 -43.69 -29.82 -15.46
C THR A 8 -43.97 -28.32 -15.42
N PRO A 9 -44.39 -27.74 -14.28
CA PRO A 9 -44.47 -26.29 -14.16
C PRO A 9 -43.06 -25.74 -13.92
N VAL A 10 -42.48 -25.09 -14.93
CA VAL A 10 -41.35 -24.18 -14.71
C VAL A 10 -41.95 -22.89 -14.17
N VAL A 11 -41.87 -22.71 -12.85
CA VAL A 11 -42.06 -21.41 -12.23
C VAL A 11 -40.64 -20.88 -11.99
N THR A 12 -40.26 -19.84 -12.72
CA THR A 12 -39.11 -19.00 -12.35
C THR A 12 -39.67 -17.79 -11.62
N PRO A 13 -39.62 -17.73 -10.28
CA PRO A 13 -39.82 -16.48 -9.59
C PRO A 13 -38.48 -15.72 -9.56
N ALA A 14 -38.51 -14.42 -9.84
CA ALA A 14 -37.37 -13.51 -9.66
C ALA A 14 -37.25 -13.02 -8.20
N SER A 15 -37.76 -13.81 -7.26
CA SER A 15 -37.77 -13.59 -5.81
C SER A 15 -37.86 -14.97 -5.16
N HIS A 16 -37.12 -15.21 -4.07
CA HIS A 16 -36.95 -16.51 -3.39
C HIS A 16 -38.22 -17.01 -2.66
N GLU A 17 -39.40 -16.85 -3.24
CA GLU A 17 -40.65 -17.40 -2.71
C GLU A 17 -41.40 -18.14 -3.83
N GLY A 18 -41.50 -19.46 -3.68
CA GLY A 18 -42.33 -20.32 -4.51
C GLY A 18 -43.42 -20.95 -3.66
N PHE A 19 -44.68 -20.67 -3.97
CA PHE A 19 -45.83 -21.37 -3.36
C PHE A 19 -46.12 -22.64 -4.16
N VAL A 20 -46.29 -23.78 -3.49
CA VAL A 20 -46.79 -25.01 -4.10
C VAL A 20 -48.08 -25.42 -3.40
N ASP A 21 -49.22 -25.21 -4.06
CA ASP A 21 -50.51 -25.78 -3.65
C ASP A 21 -50.58 -27.24 -4.10
N PHE A 22 -50.77 -28.16 -3.14
CA PHE A 22 -50.96 -29.58 -3.42
C PHE A 22 -52.46 -29.92 -3.50
N PHE A 23 -52.90 -30.48 -4.64
CA PHE A 23 -54.21 -31.10 -4.78
C PHE A 23 -54.06 -32.62 -4.80
N PHE A 24 -54.72 -33.32 -3.88
CA PHE A 24 -54.68 -34.79 -3.79
C PHE A 24 -55.90 -35.40 -4.48
N ASP A 25 -55.69 -36.39 -5.36
CA ASP A 25 -56.75 -37.29 -5.84
C ASP A 25 -56.70 -38.59 -5.03
N THR A 26 -57.72 -38.80 -4.19
CA THR A 26 -57.70 -39.85 -3.16
C THR A 26 -58.17 -41.22 -3.65
N ASN A 27 -58.50 -41.40 -4.93
CA ASN A 27 -59.31 -42.54 -5.35
C ASN A 27 -58.70 -43.46 -6.42
N SER A 28 -57.45 -43.27 -6.87
CA SER A 28 -56.92 -44.15 -7.92
C SER A 28 -55.44 -44.49 -7.92
N ASP A 29 -54.61 -44.02 -7.00
CA ASP A 29 -53.18 -44.35 -7.05
C ASP A 29 -52.78 -45.54 -6.16
N THR A 30 -52.03 -46.48 -6.75
CA THR A 30 -51.50 -47.69 -6.09
C THR A 30 -50.00 -47.60 -5.84
N VAL A 31 -49.37 -46.51 -6.28
CA VAL A 31 -48.00 -46.17 -5.97
C VAL A 31 -48.05 -44.98 -5.00
N PRO A 32 -47.31 -45.00 -3.89
CA PRO A 32 -47.23 -43.81 -3.05
C PRO A 32 -46.64 -42.65 -3.86
N ASP A 33 -47.36 -41.53 -3.89
CA ASP A 33 -46.93 -40.31 -4.55
C ASP A 33 -45.53 -39.93 -4.05
N GLN A 34 -44.59 -39.90 -4.99
CA GLN A 34 -43.24 -39.42 -4.73
C GLN A 34 -43.24 -37.91 -4.97
N ILE A 35 -42.92 -37.14 -3.94
CA ILE A 35 -42.77 -35.70 -4.06
C ILE A 35 -41.29 -35.43 -4.30
N SER A 36 -40.99 -34.77 -5.41
CA SER A 36 -39.64 -34.39 -5.80
C SER A 36 -39.56 -32.87 -5.85
N PHE A 37 -38.63 -32.30 -5.10
CA PHE A 37 -38.30 -30.89 -5.16
C PHE A 37 -36.95 -30.73 -5.82
N THR A 38 -36.86 -29.78 -6.74
CA THR A 38 -35.62 -29.52 -7.48
C THR A 38 -35.37 -28.02 -7.43
N GLU A 39 -34.22 -27.63 -6.92
CA GLU A 39 -33.78 -26.24 -6.87
C GLU A 39 -32.42 -26.15 -7.54
N THR A 40 -32.17 -25.08 -8.31
CA THR A 40 -30.87 -24.84 -8.92
C THR A 40 -30.30 -23.55 -8.36
N ASP A 41 -29.20 -23.65 -7.61
CA ASP A 41 -28.46 -22.51 -7.10
C ASP A 41 -27.06 -22.46 -7.75
N ASN A 42 -26.66 -21.29 -8.23
CA ASN A 42 -25.36 -21.04 -8.87
C ASN A 42 -24.95 -22.07 -9.95
N GLY A 43 -25.93 -22.63 -10.67
CA GLY A 43 -25.71 -23.63 -11.73
C GLY A 43 -25.59 -25.07 -11.22
N VAL A 44 -25.75 -25.30 -9.90
CA VAL A 44 -25.79 -26.60 -9.26
C VAL A 44 -27.22 -26.93 -8.88
N THR A 45 -27.70 -28.10 -9.30
CA THR A 45 -29.08 -28.54 -9.02
C THR A 45 -29.13 -29.47 -7.82
N TYR A 46 -29.92 -29.10 -6.83
CA TYR A 46 -30.24 -29.87 -5.64
C TYR A 46 -31.59 -30.55 -5.84
N THR A 47 -31.69 -31.82 -5.46
CA THR A 47 -32.94 -32.57 -5.56
C THR A 47 -33.22 -33.29 -4.25
N ALA A 48 -34.41 -33.06 -3.72
CA ALA A 48 -34.92 -33.77 -2.55
C ALA A 48 -36.13 -34.63 -2.97
N THR A 49 -36.15 -35.88 -2.53
CA THR A 49 -37.24 -36.81 -2.84
C THR A 49 -37.79 -37.46 -1.59
N ALA A 50 -39.11 -37.38 -1.41
CA ALA A 50 -39.84 -38.01 -0.31
C ALA A 50 -40.89 -38.97 -0.86
N LYS A 51 -41.09 -40.09 -0.16
CA LYS A 51 -42.12 -41.08 -0.47
C LYS A 51 -43.24 -40.98 0.54
N LEU A 52 -44.49 -40.83 0.08
CA LEU A 52 -45.65 -40.94 0.96
C LEU A 52 -45.82 -42.39 1.43
N ILE A 53 -46.22 -42.61 2.68
CA ILE A 53 -46.41 -43.97 3.23
C ILE A 53 -47.84 -44.19 3.70
N GLY A 54 -48.60 -43.13 3.96
CA GLY A 54 -50.03 -43.26 4.20
C GLY A 54 -50.73 -41.95 4.47
N TRP A 55 -52.06 -42.01 4.43
CA TRP A 55 -52.93 -40.93 4.82
C TRP A 55 -54.02 -41.46 5.76
N THR A 56 -54.27 -40.76 6.87
CA THR A 56 -55.42 -41.05 7.73
C THR A 56 -56.31 -39.82 7.83
N ASN A 57 -57.61 -40.07 7.65
CA ASN A 57 -58.65 -39.05 7.62
C ASN A 57 -59.40 -39.12 8.96
N LEU A 58 -59.17 -38.13 9.83
CA LEU A 58 -59.82 -38.05 11.15
C LEU A 58 -61.13 -37.27 10.99
N SER A 59 -62.24 -38.01 10.93
CA SER A 59 -63.57 -37.52 10.51
C SER A 59 -64.23 -36.49 11.43
N SER A 60 -63.58 -36.04 12.51
CA SER A 60 -64.14 -35.03 13.42
C SER A 60 -63.51 -33.64 13.29
N THR A 61 -62.44 -33.46 12.50
CA THR A 61 -61.73 -32.17 12.41
C THR A 61 -61.30 -31.76 10.99
N ASN A 62 -61.69 -32.48 9.93
CA ASN A 62 -61.18 -32.27 8.57
C ASN A 62 -59.64 -32.24 8.52
N LEU A 63 -58.98 -33.09 9.33
CA LEU A 63 -57.52 -33.12 9.42
C LEU A 63 -56.97 -34.33 8.65
N ASN A 64 -56.07 -34.03 7.72
CA ASN A 64 -55.40 -35.00 6.87
C ASN A 64 -53.98 -35.22 7.42
N THR A 65 -53.69 -36.43 7.93
CA THR A 65 -52.33 -36.74 8.40
C THR A 65 -51.58 -37.48 7.31
N VAL A 66 -50.53 -36.87 6.76
CA VAL A 66 -49.67 -37.44 5.72
C VAL A 66 -48.38 -37.93 6.37
N THR A 67 -48.06 -39.21 6.22
CA THR A 67 -46.75 -39.76 6.64
C THR A 67 -45.87 -39.97 5.41
N GLY A 68 -44.60 -39.59 5.50
CA GLY A 68 -43.62 -39.84 4.44
C GLY A 68 -42.24 -40.18 5.00
N GLU A 69 -41.44 -40.88 4.22
CA GLU A 69 -40.02 -41.15 4.49
C GLU A 69 -39.15 -40.41 3.46
N THR A 70 -38.12 -39.70 3.94
CA THR A 70 -37.09 -39.12 3.07
C THR A 70 -36.29 -40.24 2.42
N LEU A 71 -36.21 -40.24 1.09
CA LEU A 71 -35.48 -41.28 0.35
C LEU A 71 -34.04 -40.87 0.06
N THR A 72 -33.80 -39.65 -0.42
CA THR A 72 -32.47 -39.16 -0.81
C THR A 72 -32.37 -37.64 -0.74
N SER A 73 -31.22 -37.11 -0.31
CA SER A 73 -30.81 -35.70 -0.42
C SER A 73 -29.41 -35.64 -1.05
N THR A 74 -29.18 -34.71 -1.97
CA THR A 74 -27.88 -34.48 -2.62
C THR A 74 -27.06 -33.36 -1.96
N ASP A 75 -27.57 -32.74 -0.90
CA ASP A 75 -26.88 -31.70 -0.13
C ASP A 75 -25.96 -32.35 0.94
N PRO A 76 -24.64 -32.07 0.95
CA PRO A 76 -23.70 -32.62 1.94
C PRO A 76 -23.85 -32.06 3.37
N LEU A 77 -24.54 -30.93 3.55
CA LEU A 77 -24.73 -30.24 4.86
C LEU A 77 -26.19 -30.05 5.26
N GLY A 78 -27.14 -30.31 4.37
CA GLY A 78 -28.57 -30.16 4.61
C GLY A 78 -29.12 -31.16 5.64
N PHE A 79 -29.37 -30.70 6.86
CA PHE A 79 -30.15 -31.43 7.86
C PHE A 79 -31.60 -30.92 7.85
N PHE A 80 -32.58 -31.82 7.72
CA PHE A 80 -33.99 -31.47 7.93
C PHE A 80 -34.20 -31.05 9.39
N THR A 81 -34.53 -29.79 9.65
CA THR A 81 -35.06 -29.38 10.95
C THR A 81 -36.37 -28.62 10.72
N GLY A 82 -37.43 -29.05 11.41
CA GLY A 82 -38.69 -28.33 11.50
C GLY A 82 -38.97 -28.01 12.96
N SER A 83 -39.21 -26.75 13.30
CA SER A 83 -39.56 -26.34 14.66
C SER A 83 -40.97 -25.76 14.72
N GLY A 84 -41.87 -26.44 15.45
CA GLY A 84 -43.17 -25.88 15.84
C GLY A 84 -44.32 -26.87 16.02
N SER A 85 -44.27 -27.71 17.07
CA SER A 85 -45.36 -28.45 17.75
C SER A 85 -46.58 -28.86 16.87
N ASN A 86 -46.54 -29.91 16.05
CA ASN A 86 -46.26 -31.30 16.43
C ASN A 86 -44.92 -31.79 15.86
N LEU A 87 -44.07 -32.25 16.79
CA LEU A 87 -42.68 -32.60 16.57
C LEU A 87 -42.46 -33.57 15.41
N MET A 88 -41.52 -33.23 14.53
CA MET A 88 -40.40 -34.13 14.31
C MET A 88 -39.11 -33.38 14.64
N THR A 89 -38.64 -33.55 15.87
CA THR A 89 -37.20 -33.74 16.09
C THR A 89 -37.05 -35.16 16.62
N LEU A 90 -36.09 -35.87 16.05
CA LEU A 90 -36.02 -37.32 15.90
C LEU A 90 -36.16 -38.16 17.19
N ALA A 91 -36.74 -39.36 16.99
CA ALA A 91 -36.77 -40.58 17.84
C ALA A 91 -38.05 -40.86 18.68
N MET A 92 -38.49 -42.12 18.61
CA MET A 92 -39.69 -42.81 19.18
C MET A 92 -40.01 -42.50 20.67
N PRO A 93 -41.14 -42.94 21.31
CA PRO A 93 -42.54 -43.18 20.89
C PRO A 93 -43.59 -42.32 21.67
N SER A 94 -44.83 -42.28 21.17
CA SER A 94 -46.10 -41.92 21.86
C SER A 94 -46.62 -40.46 21.80
N TYR A 95 -47.48 -40.22 20.79
CA TYR A 95 -48.75 -39.45 20.81
C TYR A 95 -48.78 -37.98 21.28
N PHE A 96 -49.09 -37.04 20.37
CA PHE A 96 -49.96 -35.88 20.66
C PHE A 96 -50.52 -35.19 19.40
N MET A 97 -51.70 -34.56 19.53
CA MET A 97 -52.54 -33.97 18.46
C MET A 97 -52.55 -32.43 18.53
N GLY A 98 -52.64 -31.73 17.39
CA GLY A 98 -52.76 -30.26 17.32
C GLY A 98 -53.07 -29.72 15.91
N SER A 99 -53.84 -28.63 15.84
CA SER A 99 -54.59 -28.08 14.69
C SER A 99 -53.90 -26.92 13.92
N SER A 100 -54.43 -26.64 12.72
CA SER A 100 -53.90 -25.85 11.59
C SER A 100 -53.74 -24.32 11.72
N ALA A 101 -52.74 -23.77 11.02
CA ALA A 101 -52.83 -22.61 10.11
C ALA A 101 -51.60 -22.59 9.16
N ASN A 102 -51.77 -22.15 7.90
CA ASN A 102 -50.73 -21.93 6.87
C ASN A 102 -49.39 -21.47 7.46
N GLN A 103 -48.27 -22.09 7.10
CA GLN A 103 -46.93 -21.54 7.39
C GLN A 103 -45.90 -21.87 6.29
N ASP A 104 -45.09 -20.85 5.99
CA ASP A 104 -44.03 -20.79 4.99
C ASP A 104 -42.74 -21.50 5.46
N ILE A 105 -41.96 -22.03 4.50
CA ILE A 105 -40.64 -22.63 4.75
C ILE A 105 -39.60 -21.61 4.28
N GLU A 106 -38.85 -21.01 5.21
CA GLU A 106 -37.76 -20.10 4.87
C GLU A 106 -36.40 -20.83 4.85
N PHE A 107 -35.67 -20.69 3.74
CA PHE A 107 -34.27 -21.09 3.62
C PHE A 107 -33.41 -19.87 3.96
N SER A 108 -32.66 -19.92 5.07
CA SER A 108 -31.77 -18.84 5.51
C SER A 108 -30.32 -19.29 5.37
N THR A 109 -29.56 -18.65 4.50
CA THR A 109 -28.11 -18.80 4.39
C THR A 109 -27.45 -17.92 5.45
N ASN A 110 -26.55 -18.50 6.24
CA ASN A 110 -25.80 -17.73 7.22
C ASN A 110 -24.71 -16.91 6.53
N ILE A 111 -24.76 -15.59 6.74
CA ILE A 111 -23.72 -14.68 6.29
C ILE A 111 -22.44 -14.92 7.10
N THR A 112 -21.33 -15.14 6.40
CA THR A 112 -20.01 -15.38 6.97
C THR A 112 -18.93 -14.65 6.17
N ILE A 113 -17.81 -14.34 6.83
CA ILE A 113 -16.67 -13.69 6.18
C ILE A 113 -15.69 -14.77 5.71
N ASN A 114 -15.35 -14.75 4.43
CA ASN A 114 -14.35 -15.63 3.83
C ASN A 114 -12.93 -15.11 4.00
N THR A 115 -12.71 -13.79 3.84
CA THR A 115 -11.37 -13.20 3.86
C THR A 115 -11.36 -11.78 4.41
N PHE A 116 -10.26 -11.42 5.08
CA PHE A 116 -9.92 -10.07 5.51
C PHE A 116 -8.70 -9.55 4.76
N SER A 117 -8.71 -8.28 4.39
CA SER A 117 -7.54 -7.52 3.94
C SER A 117 -7.54 -6.16 4.62
N PRO A 118 -6.56 -5.80 5.47
CA PRO A 118 -5.46 -6.64 5.94
C PRO A 118 -5.89 -8.00 6.49
N ALA A 119 -5.03 -9.01 6.38
CA ALA A 119 -5.33 -10.31 7.01
C ALA A 119 -5.49 -10.12 8.52
N ASP A 120 -6.32 -10.93 9.16
CA ASP A 120 -6.44 -10.90 10.62
C ASP A 120 -5.07 -11.19 11.28
N GLY A 121 -4.70 -10.35 12.25
CA GLY A 121 -3.39 -10.34 12.90
C GLY A 121 -2.24 -9.80 12.05
N ALA A 122 -2.50 -9.20 10.88
CA ALA A 122 -1.44 -8.63 10.05
C ALA A 122 -0.67 -7.52 10.77
N THR A 123 0.63 -7.41 10.47
CA THR A 123 1.51 -6.35 10.99
C THR A 123 2.15 -5.58 9.85
N GLY A 124 2.46 -4.30 10.06
CA GLY A 124 3.11 -3.48 9.03
C GLY A 124 2.16 -3.01 7.94
N VAL A 125 0.86 -2.90 8.26
CA VAL A 125 -0.16 -2.40 7.33
C VAL A 125 0.11 -0.91 7.02
N ALA A 126 0.14 -0.54 5.74
CA ALA A 126 0.41 0.84 5.35
C ALA A 126 -0.73 1.77 5.82
N VAL A 127 -0.39 2.98 6.29
CA VAL A 127 -1.28 3.94 6.97
C VAL A 127 -2.55 4.28 6.16
N GLY A 128 -2.46 4.34 4.82
CA GLY A 128 -3.59 4.57 3.92
C GLY A 128 -4.19 3.31 3.28
N SER A 129 -4.03 2.14 3.90
CA SER A 129 -4.63 0.89 3.38
C SER A 129 -6.12 0.83 3.67
N ASP A 130 -6.92 0.48 2.66
CA ASP A 130 -8.33 0.16 2.86
C ASP A 130 -8.51 -1.12 3.69
N ILE A 131 -9.64 -1.19 4.39
CA ILE A 131 -10.09 -2.39 5.09
C ILE A 131 -11.16 -3.08 4.22
N VAL A 132 -10.85 -4.27 3.72
CA VAL A 132 -11.68 -5.02 2.78
C VAL A 132 -12.06 -6.38 3.37
N LEU A 133 -13.35 -6.69 3.34
CA LEU A 133 -13.93 -7.96 3.76
C LEU A 133 -14.67 -8.61 2.59
N THR A 134 -14.47 -9.90 2.38
CA THR A 134 -15.22 -10.69 1.38
C THR A 134 -16.10 -11.70 2.09
N PHE A 135 -17.40 -11.67 1.79
CA PHE A 135 -18.42 -12.55 2.37
C PHE A 135 -18.65 -13.79 1.48
N ASN A 136 -19.29 -14.82 2.05
CA ASN A 136 -19.74 -16.01 1.32
C ASN A 136 -20.86 -15.73 0.31
N GLU A 137 -21.58 -14.63 0.46
CA GLU A 137 -22.71 -14.24 -0.39
C GLU A 137 -22.81 -12.72 -0.55
N ALA A 138 -23.67 -12.27 -1.48
CA ALA A 138 -23.88 -10.85 -1.72
C ALA A 138 -24.51 -10.17 -0.48
N ILE A 139 -24.02 -8.99 -0.16
CA ILE A 139 -24.43 -8.23 1.02
C ILE A 139 -25.02 -6.86 0.66
N GLN A 140 -25.74 -6.28 1.61
CA GLN A 140 -26.25 -4.92 1.57
C GLN A 140 -26.09 -4.26 2.95
N ALA A 141 -26.03 -2.92 2.93
CA ALA A 141 -25.99 -2.14 4.16
C ALA A 141 -27.34 -2.24 4.90
N GLY A 142 -27.28 -2.57 6.18
CA GLY A 142 -28.41 -2.48 7.12
C GLY A 142 -28.37 -1.18 7.92
N ILE A 143 -28.47 -1.28 9.24
CA ILE A 143 -28.46 -0.12 10.15
C ILE A 143 -27.37 -0.26 11.21
N GLY A 144 -26.75 0.86 11.58
CA GLY A 144 -25.72 0.89 12.63
C GLY A 144 -24.35 1.28 12.10
N ASN A 145 -23.32 0.97 12.89
CA ASN A 145 -21.97 1.47 12.68
C ASN A 145 -20.94 0.35 12.61
N ILE A 146 -19.86 0.64 11.89
CA ILE A 146 -18.56 -0.01 11.97
C ILE A 146 -17.71 0.79 12.95
N VAL A 147 -17.04 0.12 13.88
CA VAL A 147 -16.13 0.75 14.84
C VAL A 147 -14.73 0.18 14.67
N ILE A 148 -13.77 1.07 14.41
CA ILE A 148 -12.34 0.76 14.31
C ILE A 148 -11.64 1.42 15.49
N THR A 149 -11.03 0.65 16.38
CA THR A 149 -10.48 1.20 17.63
C THR A 149 -9.24 0.47 18.14
N ASN A 150 -8.33 1.20 18.78
CA ASN A 150 -7.24 0.66 19.58
C ASN A 150 -7.40 0.95 21.09
N GLY A 151 -8.55 1.52 21.49
CA GLY A 151 -8.85 1.97 22.84
C GLY A 151 -8.60 3.46 23.13
N THR A 152 -7.74 4.14 22.35
CA THR A 152 -7.48 5.59 22.48
C THR A 152 -7.81 6.36 21.19
N ASP A 153 -7.48 5.79 20.02
CA ASP A 153 -7.95 6.24 18.71
C ASP A 153 -9.16 5.39 18.31
N THR A 154 -10.28 6.03 17.97
CA THR A 154 -11.54 5.38 17.60
C THR A 154 -12.19 6.09 16.43
N ARG A 155 -12.56 5.31 15.40
CA ARG A 155 -13.37 5.73 14.27
C ARG A 155 -14.71 5.02 14.34
N THR A 156 -15.79 5.78 14.21
CA THR A 156 -17.17 5.25 14.16
C THR A 156 -17.77 5.71 12.85
N ILE A 157 -18.04 4.76 11.96
CA ILE A 157 -18.47 4.99 10.58
C ILE A 157 -19.82 4.32 10.40
N ALA A 158 -20.83 5.05 9.96
CA ALA A 158 -22.13 4.44 9.65
C ALA A 158 -21.98 3.49 8.46
N ILE A 159 -22.61 2.30 8.50
CA ILE A 159 -22.53 1.35 7.38
C ILE A 159 -23.08 1.92 6.06
N ALA A 160 -23.98 2.91 6.17
CA ALA A 160 -24.56 3.62 5.05
C ALA A 160 -23.75 4.86 4.58
N ASP A 161 -22.59 5.16 5.20
CA ASP A 161 -21.75 6.29 4.80
C ASP A 161 -21.01 5.98 3.49
N SER A 162 -21.60 6.38 2.37
CA SER A 162 -21.03 6.16 1.04
C SER A 162 -19.73 6.91 0.76
N THR A 163 -19.27 7.79 1.65
CA THR A 163 -17.97 8.48 1.50
C THR A 163 -16.81 7.68 2.06
N GLN A 164 -17.09 6.74 2.96
CA GLN A 164 -16.09 5.90 3.64
C GLN A 164 -16.35 4.40 3.45
N VAL A 165 -17.55 4.01 2.99
CA VAL A 165 -17.97 2.63 2.82
C VAL A 165 -18.44 2.38 1.40
N THR A 166 -17.96 1.31 0.79
CA THR A 166 -18.43 0.81 -0.51
C THR A 166 -18.76 -0.67 -0.41
N ILE A 167 -19.93 -1.06 -0.89
CA ILE A 167 -20.35 -2.46 -1.01
C ILE A 167 -20.51 -2.79 -2.48
N ASN A 168 -19.83 -3.85 -2.94
CA ASN A 168 -19.94 -4.36 -4.30
C ASN A 168 -20.10 -5.87 -4.29
N GLY A 169 -21.33 -6.35 -4.54
CA GLY A 169 -21.65 -7.78 -4.44
C GLY A 169 -21.43 -8.29 -3.02
N ASN A 170 -20.48 -9.21 -2.86
CA ASN A 170 -20.09 -9.80 -1.57
C ASN A 170 -18.87 -9.11 -0.92
N THR A 171 -18.41 -7.97 -1.43
CA THR A 171 -17.24 -7.27 -0.91
C THR A 171 -17.62 -5.97 -0.22
N LEU A 172 -17.19 -5.81 1.02
CA LEU A 172 -17.26 -4.57 1.80
C LEU A 172 -15.88 -3.92 1.83
N THR A 173 -15.79 -2.66 1.41
CA THR A 173 -14.58 -1.83 1.50
C THR A 173 -14.84 -0.66 2.42
N ILE A 174 -13.92 -0.42 3.36
CA ILE A 174 -13.99 0.64 4.37
C ILE A 174 -12.70 1.45 4.27
N ASN A 175 -12.83 2.74 3.99
CA ASN A 175 -11.75 3.72 3.94
C ASN A 175 -12.10 4.92 4.84
N PRO A 176 -11.55 4.99 6.07
CA PRO A 176 -11.78 6.12 6.96
C PRO A 176 -11.31 7.45 6.36
N THR A 177 -12.06 8.54 6.53
CA THR A 177 -11.71 9.87 6.00
C THR A 177 -10.36 10.40 6.52
N THR A 178 -9.95 9.95 7.70
CA THR A 178 -8.63 10.24 8.26
C THR A 178 -7.94 8.92 8.55
N ASP A 179 -6.71 8.80 8.05
CA ASP A 179 -5.89 7.62 8.24
C ASP A 179 -5.75 7.24 9.72
N LEU A 180 -5.61 5.94 9.96
CA LEU A 180 -5.39 5.39 11.30
C LEU A 180 -3.99 5.73 11.78
N THR A 181 -3.84 6.01 13.08
CA THR A 181 -2.53 6.33 13.67
C THR A 181 -1.55 5.16 13.51
N ASN A 182 -0.32 5.47 13.08
CA ASN A 182 0.74 4.51 12.78
C ASN A 182 1.25 3.77 14.03
N GLY A 183 1.79 2.57 13.85
CA GLY A 183 2.38 1.73 14.91
C GLY A 183 1.37 1.18 15.94
N LEU A 184 0.07 1.40 15.78
CA LEU A 184 -0.97 0.96 16.70
C LEU A 184 -1.74 -0.26 16.16
N HIS A 185 -2.22 -1.10 17.08
CA HIS A 185 -3.06 -2.26 16.78
C HIS A 185 -4.53 -1.88 16.88
N TYR A 186 -5.29 -2.04 15.79
CA TYR A 186 -6.72 -1.77 15.73
C TYR A 186 -7.55 -3.04 15.69
N PHE A 187 -8.74 -2.96 16.27
CA PHE A 187 -9.81 -3.94 16.14
C PHE A 187 -10.97 -3.32 15.36
N VAL A 188 -11.61 -4.12 14.51
CA VAL A 188 -12.80 -3.74 13.77
C VAL A 188 -13.99 -4.53 14.31
N THR A 189 -15.07 -3.82 14.60
CA THR A 189 -16.32 -4.41 15.08
C THR A 189 -17.50 -3.84 14.31
N PHE A 190 -18.54 -4.66 14.17
CA PHE A 190 -19.77 -4.34 13.45
C PHE A 190 -20.92 -4.35 14.42
N SER A 191 -21.82 -3.36 14.32
CA SER A 191 -23.06 -3.38 15.09
C SER A 191 -23.96 -4.51 14.59
N ASP A 192 -24.79 -5.07 15.46
CA ASP A 192 -25.89 -5.95 15.05
C ASP A 192 -26.73 -5.26 13.96
N ASP A 193 -27.22 -6.04 13.00
CA ASP A 193 -28.01 -5.58 11.84
C ASP A 193 -27.29 -4.60 10.88
N SER A 194 -25.99 -4.31 11.09
CA SER A 194 -25.27 -3.40 10.21
C SER A 194 -25.04 -3.98 8.82
N ILE A 195 -24.78 -5.28 8.71
CA ILE A 195 -24.57 -5.98 7.45
C ILE A 195 -25.67 -7.02 7.28
N LYS A 196 -26.28 -7.05 6.11
CA LYS A 196 -27.32 -8.02 5.75
C LYS A 196 -27.04 -8.67 4.41
N ASP A 197 -27.64 -9.83 4.17
CA ASP A 197 -27.71 -10.41 2.84
C ASP A 197 -28.86 -9.77 2.04
N MET A 198 -29.02 -10.22 0.81
CA MET A 198 -30.12 -9.77 -0.06
C MET A 198 -31.50 -10.25 0.40
N ALA A 199 -31.58 -11.28 1.25
CA ALA A 199 -32.83 -11.79 1.83
C ALA A 199 -33.24 -11.03 3.12
N GLY A 200 -32.34 -10.24 3.69
CA GLY A 200 -32.56 -9.45 4.91
C GLY A 200 -32.07 -10.11 6.20
N ASN A 201 -31.40 -11.26 6.14
CA ASN A 201 -30.75 -11.88 7.30
C ASN A 201 -29.56 -11.01 7.75
N SER A 202 -29.29 -10.98 9.05
CA SER A 202 -28.22 -10.14 9.62
C SER A 202 -26.95 -10.94 9.86
N TYR A 203 -25.80 -10.31 9.60
CA TYR A 203 -24.50 -10.87 9.97
C TYR A 203 -24.36 -10.93 11.49
N ALA A 204 -24.07 -12.12 12.02
CA ALA A 204 -24.05 -12.39 13.47
C ALA A 204 -22.78 -11.91 14.20
N GLY A 205 -21.74 -11.45 13.48
CA GLY A 205 -20.65 -10.67 14.07
C GLY A 205 -19.74 -11.37 15.09
N ASN A 206 -19.52 -12.69 15.00
CA ASN A 206 -18.79 -13.44 16.02
C ASN A 206 -17.25 -13.50 15.84
N GLU A 207 -16.70 -12.97 14.75
CA GLU A 207 -15.26 -13.02 14.47
C GLU A 207 -14.54 -11.78 15.03
N SER A 208 -13.46 -11.99 15.78
CA SER A 208 -12.57 -10.90 16.19
C SER A 208 -11.61 -10.60 15.04
N TYR A 209 -11.62 -9.37 14.52
CA TYR A 209 -10.73 -8.93 13.45
C TYR A 209 -9.85 -7.77 13.91
N GLY A 210 -8.54 -7.92 13.78
CA GLY A 210 -7.60 -6.85 14.08
C GLY A 210 -6.31 -6.90 13.26
N PHE A 211 -5.61 -5.77 13.20
CA PHE A 211 -4.35 -5.62 12.49
C PHE A 211 -3.51 -4.48 13.09
N THR A 212 -2.20 -4.50 12.84
CA THR A 212 -1.24 -3.50 13.31
C THR A 212 -0.74 -2.63 12.17
N MET A 213 -0.95 -1.32 12.31
CA MET A 213 -0.39 -0.34 11.37
C MET A 213 1.13 -0.36 11.43
N SER A 214 1.77 -0.12 10.29
CA SER A 214 3.21 0.13 10.22
C SER A 214 3.58 1.28 11.15
N ASP A 215 4.67 1.14 11.89
CA ASP A 215 5.27 2.19 12.70
C ASP A 215 6.14 3.16 11.88
N PHE A 216 6.32 2.87 10.59
CA PHE A 216 6.89 3.84 9.66
C PHE A 216 5.89 5.00 9.49
N PRO A 217 6.36 6.26 9.43
CA PRO A 217 5.51 7.34 8.93
C PRO A 217 4.96 6.91 7.57
N SER A 218 3.68 7.19 7.29
CA SER A 218 3.09 6.96 5.97
C SER A 218 4.12 7.29 4.88
N PRO A 219 4.41 6.39 3.92
CA PRO A 219 5.36 6.72 2.86
C PRO A 219 4.89 8.03 2.23
N PRO A 220 5.76 9.06 2.14
CA PRO A 220 5.34 10.38 1.69
C PRO A 220 4.61 10.26 0.35
N THR A 221 3.36 10.74 0.31
CA THR A 221 2.52 10.71 -0.90
C THR A 221 2.89 11.80 -1.90
N PHE A 222 3.86 12.65 -1.55
CA PHE A 222 4.52 13.55 -2.46
C PHE A 222 5.89 13.00 -2.83
N PHE A 223 6.04 12.81 -4.14
CA PHE A 223 7.28 12.44 -4.77
C PHE A 223 7.83 13.65 -5.50
N HIS A 224 9.03 14.04 -5.11
CA HIS A 224 9.76 15.16 -5.66
C HIS A 224 10.91 14.68 -6.54
N ARG A 225 11.45 15.65 -7.29
CA ARG A 225 12.67 15.49 -8.07
C ARG A 225 13.79 16.31 -7.44
N ILE A 226 14.99 15.73 -7.36
CA ILE A 226 16.24 16.47 -7.20
C ILE A 226 16.97 16.40 -8.54
N SER A 227 17.17 17.54 -9.19
CA SER A 227 17.89 17.62 -10.46
C SER A 227 18.98 18.68 -10.42
N GLY A 228 19.93 18.59 -11.34
CA GLY A 228 20.98 19.58 -11.44
C GLY A 228 22.02 19.24 -12.48
N SER A 229 23.12 19.98 -12.42
CA SER A 229 24.27 19.81 -13.29
C SER A 229 25.55 19.75 -12.47
N VAL A 230 26.53 18.97 -12.93
CA VAL A 230 27.90 19.00 -12.42
C VAL A 230 28.79 19.65 -13.46
N THR A 231 29.37 20.81 -13.12
CA THR A 231 30.21 21.59 -14.03
C THR A 231 31.56 21.95 -13.43
N PHE A 232 32.56 22.16 -14.28
CA PHE A 232 33.89 22.56 -13.84
C PHE A 232 33.93 24.05 -13.51
N TRP A 233 34.49 24.39 -12.33
CA TRP A 233 34.36 25.72 -11.71
C TRP A 233 34.78 26.89 -12.59
N LYS A 234 35.76 26.70 -13.48
CA LYS A 234 36.31 27.80 -14.29
C LYS A 234 35.65 27.94 -15.66
N THR A 235 35.43 26.81 -16.34
CA THR A 235 34.94 26.81 -17.73
C THR A 235 33.43 26.65 -17.83
N GLY A 236 32.77 26.18 -16.76
CA GLY A 236 31.39 25.73 -16.80
C GLY A 236 31.20 24.46 -17.64
N ALA A 237 32.29 23.78 -18.03
CA ALA A 237 32.21 22.56 -18.82
C ALA A 237 31.55 21.45 -18.02
N ALA A 238 30.65 20.70 -18.65
CA ALA A 238 30.00 19.54 -18.08
C ALA A 238 31.02 18.47 -17.66
N ILE A 239 30.84 17.88 -16.48
CA ILE A 239 31.66 16.77 -16.00
C ILE A 239 30.84 15.48 -16.08
N PRO A 240 31.13 14.58 -17.04
CA PRO A 240 30.46 13.29 -17.14
C PRO A 240 30.93 12.32 -16.07
N ASP A 241 30.20 11.22 -15.90
CA ASP A 241 30.56 10.09 -15.02
C ASP A 241 30.87 10.52 -13.57
N VAL A 242 30.13 11.50 -13.06
CA VAL A 242 30.10 11.85 -11.63
C VAL A 242 28.95 11.09 -11.00
N THR A 243 29.28 10.19 -10.07
CA THR A 243 28.30 9.42 -9.32
C THR A 243 27.68 10.32 -8.26
N SER A 244 26.40 10.62 -8.43
CA SER A 244 25.56 11.27 -7.42
C SER A 244 24.86 10.18 -6.61
N THR A 245 24.96 10.25 -5.28
CA THR A 245 24.36 9.28 -4.36
C THR A 245 23.58 10.02 -3.28
N LEU A 246 22.32 9.63 -3.08
CA LEU A 246 21.45 10.14 -2.04
C LEU A 246 21.21 9.06 -1.01
N VAL A 247 21.40 9.43 0.26
CA VAL A 247 21.13 8.55 1.40
C VAL A 247 20.16 9.25 2.34
N SER A 248 19.22 8.50 2.89
CA SER A 248 18.36 8.94 3.98
C SER A 248 18.26 7.85 5.04
N SER A 249 17.71 8.17 6.22
CA SER A 249 17.46 7.17 7.25
C SER A 249 16.20 6.33 7.02
N ILE A 250 15.39 6.67 6.01
CA ILE A 250 14.04 6.12 5.81
C ILE A 250 13.93 5.36 4.48
N VAL A 251 14.50 5.91 3.40
CA VAL A 251 14.57 5.26 2.09
C VAL A 251 15.97 4.72 1.80
N ALA A 252 16.03 3.62 1.04
CA ALA A 252 17.27 3.03 0.56
C ALA A 252 18.07 4.04 -0.28
N SER A 253 19.40 3.88 -0.29
CA SER A 253 20.29 4.75 -1.06
C SER A 253 19.99 4.68 -2.56
N GLU A 254 19.89 5.82 -3.22
CA GLU A 254 19.76 5.91 -4.68
C GLU A 254 21.04 6.50 -5.28
N SER A 255 21.47 6.01 -6.44
CA SER A 255 22.62 6.57 -7.13
C SER A 255 22.49 6.55 -8.65
N MET A 256 23.11 7.53 -9.29
CA MET A 256 23.24 7.65 -10.74
C MET A 256 24.56 8.33 -11.10
N ALA A 257 25.00 8.16 -12.34
CA ALA A 257 26.13 8.91 -12.88
C ALA A 257 25.63 10.03 -13.81
N THR A 258 26.33 11.16 -13.84
CA THR A 258 26.05 12.24 -14.80
C THR A 258 26.30 11.80 -16.24
N GLY A 259 25.47 12.30 -17.16
CA GLY A 259 25.64 12.12 -18.59
C GLY A 259 26.78 12.95 -19.18
N ALA A 260 26.96 12.88 -20.51
CA ALA A 260 27.93 13.70 -21.25
C ALA A 260 27.67 15.22 -21.13
N ASP A 261 26.43 15.58 -20.81
CA ASP A 261 25.94 16.93 -20.54
C ASP A 261 26.13 17.35 -19.07
N GLY A 262 26.65 16.47 -18.22
CA GLY A 262 26.90 16.74 -16.80
C GLY A 262 25.61 16.77 -15.97
N LEU A 263 24.45 16.43 -16.54
CA LEU A 263 23.18 16.49 -15.84
C LEU A 263 22.94 15.25 -14.98
N TYR A 264 22.22 15.43 -13.87
CA TYR A 264 21.71 14.36 -13.02
C TYR A 264 20.27 14.64 -12.59
N GLN A 265 19.53 13.57 -12.30
CA GLN A 265 18.12 13.64 -11.91
C GLN A 265 17.68 12.43 -11.10
N HIS A 266 17.39 12.66 -9.82
CA HIS A 266 16.70 11.72 -8.93
C HIS A 266 15.21 12.02 -8.95
N ILE A 267 14.40 11.00 -9.24
CA ILE A 267 12.93 11.11 -9.34
C ILE A 267 12.28 10.23 -8.29
N ASN A 268 10.99 10.46 -8.04
CA ASN A 268 10.21 9.67 -7.09
C ASN A 268 10.80 9.70 -5.67
N MET A 269 11.31 10.86 -5.27
CA MET A 269 11.91 11.06 -3.96
C MET A 269 10.85 11.53 -2.97
N ALA A 270 10.66 10.76 -1.91
CA ALA A 270 9.75 11.11 -0.82
C ALA A 270 10.19 12.38 -0.08
N ASP A 271 9.26 13.09 0.57
CA ASP A 271 9.61 14.20 1.47
C ASP A 271 10.59 13.74 2.55
N GLY A 272 11.56 14.60 2.87
CA GLY A 272 12.50 14.33 3.95
C GLY A 272 13.86 14.97 3.76
N THR A 273 14.77 14.62 4.67
CA THR A 273 16.16 15.08 4.62
C THR A 273 17.05 14.02 3.99
N TYR A 274 17.79 14.43 2.97
CA TYR A 274 18.74 13.61 2.24
C TYR A 274 20.16 14.12 2.41
N ALA A 275 21.10 13.19 2.38
CA ALA A 275 22.52 13.46 2.29
C ALA A 275 22.99 13.16 0.86
N LEU A 276 23.32 14.21 0.10
CA LEU A 276 23.86 14.10 -1.26
C LEU A 276 25.38 14.03 -1.22
N THR A 277 25.94 12.98 -1.80
CA THR A 277 27.37 12.89 -2.12
C THR A 277 27.55 12.82 -3.62
N ASN A 278 28.48 13.61 -4.14
CA ASN A 278 28.97 13.46 -5.50
C ASN A 278 30.40 12.94 -5.42
N ASP A 279 30.67 11.86 -6.14
CA ASP A 279 32.00 11.28 -6.23
C ASP A 279 32.35 10.97 -7.69
N LYS A 280 33.64 11.04 -7.99
CA LYS A 280 34.16 10.67 -9.31
C LYS A 280 35.42 9.86 -9.11
N VAL A 281 35.38 8.62 -9.57
CA VAL A 281 36.56 7.76 -9.61
C VAL A 281 37.62 8.45 -10.47
N SER A 282 38.73 8.83 -9.85
CA SER A 282 39.81 9.54 -10.55
C SER A 282 40.45 8.63 -11.58
N GLY A 283 40.38 9.01 -12.86
CA GLY A 283 40.99 8.31 -13.98
C GLY A 283 42.44 8.75 -14.27
N THR A 284 42.96 8.32 -15.43
CA THR A 284 44.32 8.68 -15.90
C THR A 284 44.39 10.04 -16.62
N ALA A 285 43.25 10.57 -17.11
CA ALA A 285 43.15 11.86 -17.81
C ALA A 285 43.43 13.06 -16.89
N GLU A 286 43.25 12.84 -15.59
CA GLU A 286 43.47 13.74 -14.47
C GLU A 286 44.96 13.96 -14.14
N GLY A 287 45.86 13.09 -14.61
CA GLY A 287 47.25 13.01 -14.16
C GLY A 287 48.11 14.24 -14.47
N ASN A 288 47.60 15.21 -15.24
CA ASN A 288 48.30 16.45 -15.63
C ASN A 288 47.50 17.72 -15.31
N ALA A 289 46.41 17.63 -14.54
CA ALA A 289 45.61 18.80 -14.17
C ALA A 289 46.43 19.85 -13.41
N ILE A 290 47.26 19.37 -12.47
CA ILE A 290 48.03 20.20 -11.54
C ILE A 290 49.41 20.45 -12.14
N LYS A 291 49.78 21.72 -12.25
CA LYS A 291 51.02 22.18 -12.90
C LYS A 291 51.73 23.20 -12.01
N ALA A 292 52.98 23.56 -12.36
CA ALA A 292 53.77 24.51 -11.58
C ALA A 292 53.16 25.93 -11.53
N ASN A 293 52.34 26.30 -12.51
CA ASN A 293 51.58 27.54 -12.51
C ASN A 293 50.46 27.55 -11.45
N ASP A 294 49.92 26.41 -11.04
CA ASP A 294 49.00 26.30 -9.91
C ASP A 294 49.70 26.56 -8.58
N ALA A 295 50.90 26.01 -8.41
CA ALA A 295 51.73 26.29 -7.24
C ALA A 295 52.07 27.79 -7.14
N LEU A 296 52.36 28.44 -8.28
CA LEU A 296 52.56 29.87 -8.34
C LEU A 296 51.28 30.66 -7.99
N ALA A 297 50.13 30.23 -8.48
CA ALA A 297 48.85 30.85 -8.15
C ALA A 297 48.54 30.75 -6.64
N ALA A 298 48.72 29.56 -6.05
CA ALA A 298 48.59 29.35 -4.61
C ALA A 298 49.56 30.23 -3.81
N LEU A 299 50.81 30.35 -4.25
CA LEU A 299 51.80 31.20 -3.58
C LEU A 299 51.40 32.68 -3.62
N LYS A 300 50.89 33.16 -4.76
CA LYS A 300 50.34 34.53 -4.87
C LYS A 300 49.21 34.74 -3.86
N ILE A 301 48.24 33.83 -3.81
CA ILE A 301 47.13 33.90 -2.84
C ILE A 301 47.69 33.93 -1.40
N ALA A 302 48.65 33.06 -1.08
CA ALA A 302 49.24 32.94 0.25
C ALA A 302 49.91 34.23 0.74
N VAL A 303 50.50 35.00 -0.17
CA VAL A 303 51.15 36.30 0.14
C VAL A 303 50.21 37.51 -0.07
N GLY A 304 48.93 37.27 -0.34
CA GLY A 304 47.92 38.34 -0.51
C GLY A 304 47.94 39.01 -1.88
N MET A 305 48.54 38.39 -2.88
CA MET A 305 48.50 38.83 -4.27
C MET A 305 47.38 38.12 -5.04
N ASN A 306 46.80 38.82 -6.01
CA ASN A 306 45.81 38.23 -6.90
C ASN A 306 46.50 37.29 -7.93
N PRO A 307 46.14 35.99 -7.99
CA PRO A 307 46.65 35.07 -9.00
C PRO A 307 46.12 35.34 -10.41
N ASN A 308 44.96 35.99 -10.54
CA ASN A 308 44.25 36.16 -11.80
C ASN A 308 44.85 37.31 -12.61
N ALA A 309 45.33 37.00 -13.82
CA ALA A 309 46.04 37.96 -14.67
C ALA A 309 45.13 39.04 -15.26
N ASP A 310 43.82 38.77 -15.36
CA ASP A 310 42.79 39.70 -15.81
C ASP A 310 42.34 40.67 -14.70
N GLY A 311 42.86 40.52 -13.47
CA GLY A 311 42.50 41.34 -12.32
C GLY A 311 41.18 40.96 -11.65
N SER A 312 40.49 39.91 -12.12
CA SER A 312 39.28 39.38 -11.48
C SER A 312 39.58 38.94 -10.05
N SER A 313 38.62 39.12 -9.14
CA SER A 313 38.79 38.70 -7.74
C SER A 313 39.07 37.20 -7.62
N VAL A 314 39.79 36.81 -6.57
CA VAL A 314 40.05 35.38 -6.29
C VAL A 314 38.72 34.70 -5.98
N SER A 315 38.36 33.68 -6.75
CA SER A 315 37.13 32.93 -6.54
C SER A 315 37.22 32.04 -5.29
N PRO A 316 36.11 31.82 -4.55
CA PRO A 316 36.03 30.80 -3.50
C PRO A 316 36.56 29.43 -3.94
N TYR A 317 36.29 29.03 -5.18
CA TYR A 317 36.77 27.76 -5.73
C TYR A 317 38.30 27.70 -5.84
N GLN A 318 38.98 28.83 -6.05
CA GLN A 318 40.44 28.91 -6.04
C GLN A 318 41.00 28.77 -4.64
N TYR A 319 40.32 29.31 -3.63
CA TYR A 319 40.71 29.11 -2.23
C TYR A 319 40.61 27.64 -1.82
N LEU A 320 39.49 26.98 -2.17
CA LEU A 320 39.30 25.54 -1.94
C LEU A 320 40.32 24.68 -2.70
N ALA A 321 40.61 25.02 -3.96
CA ALA A 321 41.65 24.32 -4.73
C ALA A 321 43.05 24.55 -4.14
N ALA A 322 43.31 25.71 -3.54
CA ALA A 322 44.62 26.08 -3.02
C ALA A 322 44.89 25.54 -1.61
N ASP A 323 43.89 25.43 -0.74
CA ASP A 323 44.01 24.87 0.63
C ASP A 323 44.06 23.33 0.59
N VAL A 324 45.15 22.78 0.07
CA VAL A 324 45.25 21.33 -0.20
C VAL A 324 45.36 20.46 1.06
N ASN A 325 45.73 21.06 2.20
CA ASN A 325 45.77 20.37 3.49
C ASN A 325 44.47 20.55 4.31
N LYS A 326 43.51 21.33 3.81
CA LYS A 326 42.20 21.60 4.42
C LYS A 326 42.31 22.21 5.82
N ASP A 327 43.30 23.08 6.04
CA ASP A 327 43.52 23.72 7.34
C ASP A 327 42.79 25.07 7.52
N GLY A 328 42.00 25.46 6.52
CA GLY A 328 41.20 26.68 6.51
C GLY A 328 41.98 27.92 6.08
N GLN A 329 43.22 27.76 5.59
CA GLN A 329 44.08 28.85 5.17
C GLN A 329 44.91 28.46 3.94
N VAL A 330 45.20 29.43 3.09
CA VAL A 330 46.14 29.26 1.96
C VAL A 330 47.49 29.83 2.36
N LYS A 331 48.48 28.96 2.54
CA LYS A 331 49.85 29.29 2.95
C LYS A 331 50.88 28.81 1.91
N ALA A 332 52.14 29.22 2.12
CA ALA A 332 53.26 28.76 1.28
C ALA A 332 53.47 27.23 1.37
N ALA A 333 53.03 26.59 2.46
CA ALA A 333 53.02 25.15 2.61
C ALA A 333 52.10 24.47 1.58
N ASP A 334 50.95 25.07 1.29
CA ASP A 334 50.02 24.57 0.29
C ASP A 334 50.58 24.72 -1.12
N ALA A 335 51.17 25.87 -1.43
CA ALA A 335 51.87 26.08 -2.70
C ALA A 335 53.00 25.05 -2.91
N LEU A 336 53.75 24.73 -1.86
CA LEU A 336 54.76 23.67 -1.91
C LEU A 336 54.11 22.31 -2.18
N ASN A 337 53.02 21.97 -1.49
CA ASN A 337 52.30 20.72 -1.69
C ASN A 337 51.73 20.60 -3.12
N ILE A 338 51.21 21.68 -3.68
CA ILE A 338 50.75 21.74 -5.08
C ILE A 338 51.93 21.54 -6.04
N LEU A 339 53.09 22.13 -5.75
CA LEU A 339 54.29 21.89 -6.57
C LEU A 339 54.71 20.42 -6.53
N LYS A 340 54.66 19.79 -5.35
CA LYS A 340 54.91 18.36 -5.19
C LYS A 340 53.93 17.50 -6.01
N MET A 341 52.65 17.88 -6.03
CA MET A 341 51.63 17.24 -6.86
C MET A 341 51.95 17.40 -8.36
N ALA A 342 52.30 18.61 -8.78
CA ALA A 342 52.66 18.92 -10.18
C ALA A 342 53.88 18.14 -10.69
N VAL A 343 54.89 17.94 -9.84
CA VAL A 343 56.10 17.17 -10.17
C VAL A 343 55.99 15.67 -9.84
N LYS A 344 54.81 15.21 -9.40
CA LYS A 344 54.47 13.79 -9.15
C LYS A 344 55.41 13.09 -8.16
N ILE A 345 55.80 13.79 -7.08
CA ILE A 345 56.58 13.14 -6.04
C ILE A 345 55.68 12.31 -5.12
N ILE A 346 56.22 11.20 -4.61
CA ILE A 346 55.45 10.22 -3.82
C ILE A 346 54.93 10.74 -2.48
N THR A 347 55.48 11.85 -1.97
CA THR A 347 55.05 12.49 -0.72
C THR A 347 54.07 13.65 -0.94
N ALA A 348 53.60 13.85 -2.17
CA ALA A 348 52.57 14.82 -2.47
C ALA A 348 51.22 14.39 -1.85
N PRO A 349 50.37 15.32 -1.41
CA PRO A 349 48.99 14.99 -1.06
C PRO A 349 48.27 14.29 -2.21
N GLU A 350 47.32 13.41 -1.88
CA GLU A 350 46.52 12.73 -2.89
C GLU A 350 45.68 13.72 -3.69
N LYS A 351 45.64 13.47 -5.01
CA LYS A 351 44.72 14.17 -5.89
C LYS A 351 43.29 13.75 -5.57
N GLU A 352 42.41 14.73 -5.48
CA GLU A 352 41.02 14.54 -5.06
C GLU A 352 40.12 15.46 -5.90
N TRP A 353 38.98 14.91 -6.32
CA TRP A 353 37.85 15.70 -6.79
C TRP A 353 37.08 16.25 -5.60
N LEU A 354 36.80 17.54 -5.63
CA LEU A 354 35.93 18.20 -4.66
C LEU A 354 34.67 18.61 -5.40
N PHE A 355 33.53 18.19 -4.90
CA PHE A 355 32.22 18.57 -5.42
C PHE A 355 31.50 19.40 -4.37
N VAL A 356 31.12 20.62 -4.75
CA VAL A 356 30.52 21.59 -3.84
C VAL A 356 29.29 22.24 -4.48
N PRO A 357 28.31 22.71 -3.72
CA PRO A 357 27.19 23.47 -4.27
C PRO A 357 27.66 24.75 -4.98
N GLU A 358 26.97 25.16 -6.05
CA GLU A 358 27.26 26.42 -6.76
C GLU A 358 27.13 27.66 -5.86
N SER A 359 26.32 27.59 -4.80
CA SER A 359 26.19 28.67 -3.80
C SER A 359 27.52 29.04 -3.14
N VAL A 360 28.47 28.10 -3.06
CA VAL A 360 29.83 28.34 -2.54
C VAL A 360 30.56 29.43 -3.34
N GLY A 361 30.22 29.63 -4.61
CA GLY A 361 30.79 30.70 -5.45
C GLY A 361 30.49 32.12 -4.94
N SER A 362 29.48 32.27 -4.07
CA SER A 362 29.11 33.55 -3.46
C SER A 362 29.66 33.73 -2.04
N GLU A 363 30.36 32.74 -1.49
CA GLU A 363 30.92 32.80 -0.13
C GLU A 363 32.08 33.81 -0.03
N THR A 364 32.16 34.49 1.10
CA THR A 364 33.30 35.36 1.40
C THR A 364 34.46 34.54 1.96
N MET A 365 35.44 34.25 1.11
CA MET A 365 36.69 33.58 1.49
C MET A 365 37.90 34.51 1.41
N SER A 366 38.94 34.15 2.17
CA SER A 366 40.24 34.81 2.10
C SER A 366 41.36 33.81 2.37
N ARG A 367 42.61 34.23 2.15
CA ARG A 367 43.79 33.37 2.42
C ARG A 367 43.89 32.92 3.89
N THR A 368 43.22 33.60 4.81
CA THR A 368 43.21 33.26 6.26
C THR A 368 41.88 32.65 6.71
N ASN A 369 40.91 32.50 5.81
CA ASN A 369 39.59 31.96 6.10
C ASN A 369 39.01 31.29 4.85
N VAL A 370 39.35 30.01 4.68
CA VAL A 370 38.76 29.12 3.67
C VAL A 370 37.65 28.32 4.35
N VAL A 371 36.42 28.48 3.87
CA VAL A 371 35.25 27.81 4.45
C VAL A 371 34.97 26.55 3.65
N TRP A 372 35.15 25.39 4.28
CA TRP A 372 34.87 24.10 3.65
C TRP A 372 33.38 23.77 3.77
N PRO A 373 32.68 23.51 2.65
CA PRO A 373 31.26 23.17 2.68
C PRO A 373 31.04 21.77 3.26
N ASP A 374 29.80 21.53 3.72
CA ASP A 374 29.39 20.23 4.24
C ASP A 374 29.50 19.14 3.16
N ASN A 375 30.00 17.97 3.56
CA ASN A 375 30.02 16.75 2.76
C ASN A 375 29.70 15.56 3.67
N PRO A 376 28.58 14.84 3.49
CA PRO A 376 27.56 15.01 2.44
C PRO A 376 26.81 16.35 2.51
N ILE A 377 26.31 16.81 1.36
CA ILE A 377 25.50 18.03 1.23
C ILE A 377 24.08 17.72 1.75
N PRO A 378 23.59 18.42 2.78
CA PRO A 378 22.23 18.22 3.27
C PRO A 378 21.21 18.84 2.29
N VAL A 379 20.19 18.07 1.94
CA VAL A 379 19.07 18.51 1.09
C VAL A 379 17.77 18.23 1.83
N ILE A 380 16.97 19.28 2.05
CA ILE A 380 15.61 19.14 2.59
C ILE A 380 14.66 19.14 1.39
N LEU A 381 13.85 18.09 1.30
CA LEU A 381 12.94 17.88 0.19
C LEU A 381 11.50 17.94 0.69
N ASP A 382 10.82 19.02 0.30
CA ASP A 382 9.39 19.29 0.48
C ASP A 382 8.75 19.85 -0.81
N VAL A 383 9.59 20.07 -1.84
CA VAL A 383 9.28 20.50 -3.21
C VAL A 383 10.36 19.96 -4.16
N ASP A 384 10.15 20.03 -5.47
CA ASP A 384 11.22 19.79 -6.45
C ASP A 384 12.41 20.74 -6.22
N GLN A 385 13.62 20.18 -6.16
CA GLN A 385 14.86 20.95 -5.94
C GLN A 385 15.73 20.92 -7.19
N GLU A 386 16.32 22.07 -7.50
CA GLU A 386 17.38 22.22 -8.49
C GLU A 386 18.68 22.59 -7.79
N LEU A 387 19.68 21.72 -7.88
CA LEU A 387 20.96 21.88 -7.19
C LEU A 387 22.11 21.71 -8.16
N HIS A 388 22.78 22.81 -8.50
CA HIS A 388 23.98 22.75 -9.33
C HIS A 388 25.22 22.50 -8.47
N ILE A 389 26.06 21.58 -8.94
CA ILE A 389 27.28 21.15 -8.27
C ILE A 389 28.47 21.58 -9.11
N ILE A 390 29.49 22.09 -8.43
CA ILE A 390 30.73 22.57 -9.01
C ILE A 390 31.84 21.58 -8.67
N GLY A 391 32.47 21.03 -9.71
CA GLY A 391 33.64 20.19 -9.62
C GLY A 391 34.92 21.02 -9.58
N ILE A 392 35.76 20.73 -8.60
CA ILE A 392 37.06 21.35 -8.36
C ILE A 392 38.10 20.25 -8.23
N VAL A 393 39.21 20.37 -8.95
CA VAL A 393 40.36 19.49 -8.73
C VAL A 393 41.24 20.11 -7.66
N LYS A 394 41.42 19.41 -6.52
CA LYS A 394 42.30 19.88 -5.44
C LYS A 394 43.72 20.09 -5.99
N GLY A 395 44.23 21.31 -5.83
CA GLY A 395 45.52 21.76 -6.35
C GLY A 395 45.51 22.38 -7.75
N ASP A 396 44.43 22.34 -8.53
CA ASP A 396 44.31 23.06 -9.81
C ASP A 396 43.73 24.48 -9.58
N VAL A 397 44.58 25.33 -9.00
CA VAL A 397 44.19 26.68 -8.51
C VAL A 397 43.87 27.64 -9.64
N ASN A 398 44.45 27.44 -10.83
CA ASN A 398 44.13 28.28 -11.98
C ASN A 398 43.06 27.66 -12.88
N GLY A 399 42.55 26.47 -12.59
CA GLY A 399 41.47 25.82 -13.31
C GLY A 399 41.84 25.51 -14.76
N SER A 400 43.09 25.08 -15.00
CA SER A 400 43.57 24.79 -16.36
C SER A 400 43.19 23.41 -16.86
N TRP A 401 42.58 22.57 -16.03
CA TRP A 401 42.03 21.31 -16.45
C TRP A 401 40.72 21.51 -17.22
N VAL A 402 40.54 20.73 -18.29
CA VAL A 402 39.37 20.79 -19.19
C VAL A 402 38.89 19.37 -19.46
#